data_AF-A0A957XRV4-F1
#
_entry.id   AF-A0A957XRV4-F1
#
_cell.length_a   1.000
_cell.length_b   1.000
_cell.length_c   1.000
_cell.angle_alpha   90.00
_cell.angle_beta   90.00
_cell.angle_gamma   90.00
#
_symmetry.space_group_name_H-M   'P 1'
#
loop_
_entity.id
_entity.type
_entity.pdbx_description
1 polymer ?
#
loop_
_entity_poly.entity_id
_entity_poly.type
_entity_poly.pdbx_seq_one_letter_code
_entity_poly.pdbx_strand_id
1 'polypeptide(L)'
;MKQVDEIQRMQAKTPEQRLMNVLTQEFNYAPKIAEAIVAEAQASLVGQEQHLRPGQVRVILLKREAAHGQALSNSETIEVTWTVDAG
;
A
#
# COMPACT_ATOMS: atom_id res chain seq x y z
N MET A 1 12.11 -29.31 5.88
CA MET A 1 12.94 -28.11 6.14
C MET A 1 13.20 -27.22 4.93
N LYS A 2 13.27 -27.73 3.68
CA LYS A 2 13.51 -26.90 2.47
C LYS A 2 12.47 -25.79 2.18
N GLN A 3 11.19 -26.02 2.49
CA GLN A 3 10.11 -25.08 2.16
C GLN A 3 10.10 -23.81 3.03
N VAL A 4 10.54 -23.91 4.29
CA VAL A 4 10.61 -22.77 5.23
C VAL A 4 11.70 -21.78 4.79
N ASP A 5 12.81 -22.31 4.27
CA ASP A 5 13.94 -21.53 3.73
C ASP A 5 13.56 -20.73 2.46
N GLU A 6 12.65 -21.25 1.63
CA GLU A 6 12.15 -20.54 0.46
C GLU A 6 11.16 -19.45 0.84
N ILE A 7 10.24 -19.73 1.77
CA ILE A 7 9.28 -18.74 2.28
C ILE A 7 10.03 -17.57 2.95
N GLN A 8 11.02 -17.85 3.79
CA GLN A 8 11.84 -16.81 4.42
C GLN A 8 12.62 -15.98 3.39
N ARG A 9 13.17 -16.63 2.34
CA ARG A 9 13.85 -15.91 1.24
C ARG A 9 12.91 -15.07 0.38
N MET A 10 11.66 -15.50 0.22
CA MET A 10 10.65 -14.71 -0.50
C MET A 10 10.13 -13.56 0.35
N GLN A 11 9.92 -13.79 1.65
CA GLN A 11 9.56 -12.75 2.63
C GLN A 11 10.63 -11.66 2.71
N ALA A 12 11.92 -12.03 2.60
CA ALA A 12 13.03 -11.08 2.52
C ALA A 12 12.97 -10.11 1.31
N LYS A 13 12.10 -10.38 0.32
CA LYS A 13 11.98 -9.59 -0.91
C LYS A 13 10.71 -8.76 -0.99
N THR A 14 9.82 -8.83 0.01
CA THR A 14 8.57 -8.07 -0.06
C THR A 14 8.84 -6.57 0.10
N PRO A 15 7.96 -5.70 -0.43
CA PRO A 15 8.08 -4.25 -0.25
C PRO A 15 8.16 -3.84 1.23
N GLU A 16 7.43 -4.52 2.11
CA GLU A 16 7.41 -4.28 3.55
C GLU A 16 8.79 -4.56 4.17
N GLN A 17 9.38 -5.72 3.87
CA GLN A 17 10.68 -6.09 4.41
C GLN A 17 11.80 -5.21 3.86
N ARG A 18 11.68 -4.77 2.60
CA ARG A 18 12.59 -3.79 2.01
C ARG A 18 12.50 -2.46 2.74
N LEU A 19 11.29 -1.95 2.96
CA LEU A 19 11.07 -0.70 3.69
C LEU A 19 11.59 -0.80 5.14
N MET A 20 11.33 -1.92 5.81
CA MET A 20 11.86 -2.22 7.15
C MET A 20 13.39 -2.14 7.19
N ASN A 21 14.06 -2.76 6.22
CA ASN A 21 15.52 -2.77 6.15
C ASN A 21 16.07 -1.37 5.92
N VAL A 22 15.47 -0.58 5.03
CA VAL A 22 15.86 0.82 4.79
C VAL A 22 15.72 1.63 6.09
N LEU A 23 14.56 1.55 6.76
CA LEU A 23 14.31 2.30 8.00
C LEU A 23 15.31 1.93 9.11
N THR A 24 15.67 0.66 9.21
CA THR A 24 16.55 0.17 10.27
C THR A 24 18.03 0.41 9.96
N GLN A 25 18.47 0.16 8.71
CA GLN A 25 19.88 0.18 8.32
C GLN A 25 20.35 1.53 7.81
N GLU A 26 19.51 2.26 7.06
CA GLU A 26 19.88 3.54 6.46
C GLU A 26 19.46 4.72 7.35
N PHE A 27 18.31 4.60 8.03
CA PHE A 27 17.77 5.66 8.89
C PHE A 27 17.96 5.41 10.41
N ASN A 28 18.54 4.28 10.80
CA ASN A 28 18.83 3.90 12.19
C ASN A 28 17.61 3.95 13.13
N TYR A 29 16.40 3.72 12.62
CA TYR A 29 15.23 3.57 13.46
C TYR A 29 15.29 2.27 14.25
N ALA A 30 14.80 2.30 15.49
CA ALA A 30 14.59 1.07 16.25
C ALA A 30 13.58 0.17 15.51
N PRO A 31 13.75 -1.16 15.48
CA PRO A 31 12.88 -2.07 14.73
C PRO A 31 11.39 -1.86 15.02
N LYS A 32 11.03 -1.63 16.27
CA LYS A 32 9.64 -1.35 16.69
C LYS A 32 9.05 -0.08 16.08
N ILE A 33 9.88 0.94 15.85
CA ILE A 33 9.47 2.18 15.19
C ILE A 33 9.34 1.96 13.69
N ALA A 34 10.29 1.22 13.09
CA ALA A 34 10.20 0.84 11.68
C ALA A 34 8.94 0.00 11.40
N GLU A 35 8.59 -0.94 12.28
CA GLU A 35 7.34 -1.70 12.23
C GLU A 35 6.10 -0.82 12.28
N ALA A 36 6.06 0.14 13.20
CA ALA A 36 4.95 1.08 13.28
C ALA A 36 4.81 1.92 12.00
N ILE A 37 5.93 2.36 11.43
CA ILE A 37 5.94 3.13 10.17
C ILE A 37 5.45 2.25 9.00
N VAL A 38 5.92 1.01 8.90
CA VAL A 38 5.49 0.08 7.83
C VAL A 38 3.99 -0.22 7.96
N ALA A 39 3.50 -0.48 9.18
CA ALA A 39 2.08 -0.74 9.43
C ALA A 39 1.21 0.48 9.10
N GLU A 40 1.64 1.68 9.49
CA GLU A 40 0.94 2.92 9.17
C GLU A 40 0.96 3.19 7.67
N ALA A 41 2.09 2.95 6.99
CA ALA A 41 2.19 3.09 5.54
C ALA A 41 1.25 2.11 4.81
N GLN A 42 1.14 0.87 5.27
CA GLN A 42 0.17 -0.09 4.72
C GLN A 42 -1.27 0.39 4.94
N ALA A 43 -1.61 0.79 6.16
CA ALA A 43 -2.96 1.28 6.46
C ALA A 43 -3.33 2.53 5.65
N SER A 44 -2.41 3.48 5.52
CA SER A 44 -2.62 4.77 4.87
C SER A 44 -2.55 4.72 3.35
N LEU A 45 -1.69 3.89 2.76
CA LEU A 45 -1.44 3.88 1.31
C LEU A 45 -2.07 2.68 0.60
N VAL A 46 -2.11 1.53 1.26
CA VAL A 46 -2.65 0.30 0.68
C VAL A 46 -4.13 0.15 1.05
N GLY A 47 -4.60 0.77 2.14
CA GLY A 47 -5.96 0.53 2.65
C GLY A 47 -6.14 -0.93 3.06
N GLN A 48 -7.37 -1.40 3.29
CA GLN A 48 -7.62 -2.84 3.44
C GLN A 48 -7.08 -3.58 2.21
N GLU A 49 -6.32 -4.67 2.42
CA GLU A 49 -5.74 -5.50 1.37
C GLU A 49 -6.82 -6.17 0.49
N GLN A 50 -7.48 -5.38 -0.36
CA GLN A 50 -8.20 -5.91 -1.50
C GLN A 50 -7.15 -6.16 -2.56
N HIS A 51 -6.63 -7.38 -2.59
CA HIS A 51 -5.78 -7.87 -3.65
C HIS A 51 -6.49 -7.63 -4.99
N LEU A 52 -6.08 -6.59 -5.71
CA LEU A 52 -6.60 -6.30 -7.04
C LEU A 52 -6.25 -7.48 -7.94
N ARG A 53 -7.26 -8.07 -8.58
CA ARG A 53 -7.03 -9.11 -9.58
C ARG A 53 -6.46 -8.48 -10.85
N PRO A 54 -5.71 -9.22 -11.69
CA PRO A 54 -5.33 -8.75 -13.01
C PRO A 54 -6.56 -8.21 -13.77
N GLY A 55 -6.43 -7.02 -14.35
CA GLY A 55 -7.54 -6.29 -14.96
C GLY A 55 -8.35 -5.42 -13.99
N GLN A 56 -8.05 -5.40 -12.70
CA GLN A 56 -8.70 -4.47 -11.75
C GLN A 56 -7.83 -3.25 -11.46
N VAL A 57 -8.46 -2.08 -11.34
CA VAL A 57 -7.82 -0.82 -10.96
C VAL A 57 -8.64 -0.15 -9.85
N ARG A 58 -7.94 0.39 -8.86
CA ARG A 58 -8.54 1.16 -7.78
C ARG A 58 -8.50 2.65 -8.13
N VAL A 59 -9.62 3.35 -7.98
CA VAL A 59 -9.72 4.78 -8.29
C VAL A 59 -10.43 5.53 -7.17
N ILE A 60 -10.01 6.77 -6.95
CA ILE A 60 -10.66 7.72 -6.04
C ILE A 60 -11.58 8.60 -6.89
N LEU A 61 -12.87 8.58 -6.60
CA LEU A 61 -13.88 9.41 -7.25
C LEU A 61 -14.26 10.59 -6.37
N LEU A 62 -14.43 11.74 -7.01
CA LEU A 62 -15.03 12.93 -6.43
C LEU A 62 -16.41 13.17 -7.04
N LYS A 63 -17.26 13.90 -6.32
CA LYS A 63 -18.51 14.43 -6.89
C LYS A 63 -18.20 15.31 -8.10
N ARG A 64 -19.08 15.30 -9.09
CA ARG A 64 -18.90 16.07 -10.33
C ARG A 64 -18.81 17.58 -10.05
N GLU A 65 -19.52 18.04 -9.02
CA GLU A 65 -19.54 19.41 -8.52
C GLU A 65 -18.41 19.75 -7.53
N ALA A 66 -17.42 18.86 -7.32
CA ALA A 66 -16.27 19.17 -6.47
C ALA A 66 -15.47 20.35 -7.05
N ALA A 67 -15.13 21.32 -6.20
CA ALA A 67 -14.43 22.52 -6.61
C ALA A 67 -13.04 22.19 -7.18
N HIS A 68 -12.72 22.76 -8.34
CA HIS A 68 -11.39 22.62 -8.94
C HIS A 68 -10.32 23.27 -8.05
N GLY A 69 -9.15 22.61 -7.96
CA GLY A 69 -8.00 23.10 -7.19
C GLY A 69 -8.10 22.93 -5.67
N GLN A 70 -9.19 22.34 -5.14
CA GLN A 70 -9.30 21.99 -3.73
C GLN A 70 -8.42 20.78 -3.39
N ALA A 71 -7.71 20.86 -2.27
CA ALA A 71 -6.92 19.73 -1.78
C ALA A 71 -7.81 18.50 -1.56
N LEU A 72 -7.33 17.31 -1.96
CA LEU A 72 -8.09 16.07 -1.88
C LEU A 72 -8.56 15.76 -0.45
N SER A 73 -7.76 16.11 0.56
CA SER A 73 -8.09 15.96 1.99
C SER A 73 -9.32 16.74 2.43
N ASN A 74 -9.70 17.79 1.67
CA ASN A 74 -10.81 18.67 1.98
C ASN A 74 -12.03 18.37 1.10
N SER A 75 -11.97 17.30 0.30
CA SER A 75 -13.02 16.91 -0.64
C SER A 75 -13.64 15.59 -0.21
N GLU A 76 -14.95 15.45 -0.40
CA GLU A 76 -15.63 14.17 -0.18
C GLU A 76 -15.23 13.19 -1.28
N THR A 77 -14.61 12.08 -0.89
CA THR A 77 -14.07 11.08 -1.81
C THR A 77 -14.71 9.71 -1.58
N ILE A 78 -14.91 8.96 -2.66
CA ILE A 78 -15.30 7.55 -2.60
C ILE A 78 -14.25 6.73 -3.34
N GLU A 79 -13.76 5.67 -2.70
CA GLU A 79 -12.85 4.72 -3.33
C GLU A 79 -13.64 3.57 -3.95
N VAL A 80 -13.34 3.24 -5.20
CA VAL A 80 -14.00 2.14 -5.93
C VAL A 80 -12.97 1.30 -6.69
N THR A 81 -13.30 0.03 -6.89
CA THR A 81 -12.54 -0.90 -7.72
C THR A 81 -13.26 -1.07 -9.06
N TRP A 82 -12.59 -0.75 -10.15
CA TRP A 82 -13.06 -0.98 -11.51
C TRP A 82 -12.39 -2.22 -12.09
N THR A 83 -13.13 -2.98 -12.89
CA THR A 83 -12.58 -4.06 -13.71
C THR A 83 -12.50 -3.56 -15.15
N VAL A 84 -11.31 -3.50 -15.70
CA VAL A 84 -11.01 -3.20 -17.09
C VAL A 84 -11.27 -4.46 -17.91
N ASP A 85 -12.35 -4.45 -18.68
CA ASP A 85 -12.61 -5.44 -19.72
C ASP A 85 -11.84 -5.03 -20.99
N ALA A 86 -10.92 -5.87 -21.44
CA ALA A 86 -10.06 -5.59 -22.59
C ALA A 86 -10.68 -6.00 -23.93
N GLY A 87 -11.93 -6.50 -23.94
CA GLY A 87 -12.63 -6.95 -25.14
C GLY A 87 -12.20 -8.32 -25.64
#